data_AF-A0A3D1PHF5-F1
#
_entry.id   AF-A0A3D1PHF5-F1
#
_cell.length_a   1.000
_cell.length_b   1.000
_cell.length_c   1.000
_cell.angle_alpha   90.00
_cell.angle_beta   90.00
_cell.angle_gamma   90.00
#
_symmetry.space_group_name_H-M   'P 1'
#
loop_
_entity.id
_entity.type
_entity.pdbx_description
1 polymer ?
#
loop_
_entity_poly.entity_id
_entity_poly.type
_entity_poly.pdbx_seq_one_letter_code
_entity_poly.pdbx_strand_id
1 'polypeptide(L)'
;KLVNVLKIQDITEIPCVERELMLLKVNATSSTRSEIVELAGIFRARVVDVAEDSLTLEVVGDPGKMVAIVQVLQKFGLREVARTGK
;
A
#
# COMPACT_ATOMS: atom_id res chain seq x y z
N LYS A 1 1.61 -25.48 -24.34
CA LYS A 1 0.58 -25.85 -23.32
C LYS A 1 1.32 -26.23 -22.05
N LEU A 2 1.05 -25.54 -20.94
CA LEU A 2 1.69 -25.84 -19.64
C LEU A 2 1.02 -27.05 -19.01
N VAL A 3 1.81 -28.06 -18.62
CA VAL A 3 1.31 -29.33 -18.04
C VAL A 3 0.64 -29.11 -16.68
N ASN A 4 1.08 -28.11 -15.92
CA ASN A 4 0.64 -27.86 -14.55
C ASN A 4 -0.40 -26.72 -14.43
N VAL A 5 -1.36 -26.65 -15.35
CA VAL A 5 -2.47 -25.70 -15.25
C VAL A 5 -3.79 -26.46 -15.31
N LEU A 6 -4.46 -26.58 -14.15
CA LEU A 6 -5.72 -27.33 -14.02
C LEU A 6 -6.92 -26.54 -14.56
N LYS A 7 -6.95 -25.21 -14.34
CA LYS A 7 -8.02 -24.33 -14.78
C LYS A 7 -7.49 -22.90 -14.90
N ILE A 8 -7.97 -22.18 -15.92
CA ILE A 8 -7.78 -20.74 -16.07
C ILE A 8 -9.17 -20.12 -16.07
N GLN A 9 -9.33 -19.02 -15.36
CA GLN A 9 -10.51 -18.17 -15.46
C GLN A 9 -10.06 -16.72 -15.52
N ASP A 10 -10.46 -16.03 -16.58
CA ASP A 10 -10.30 -14.59 -16.66
C ASP A 10 -11.43 -13.94 -15.85
N ILE A 11 -11.04 -13.09 -14.91
CA ILE A 11 -11.97 -12.36 -14.02
C ILE A 11 -11.97 -10.86 -14.30
N THR A 12 -11.31 -10.41 -15.37
CA THR A 12 -11.13 -8.99 -15.69
C THR A 12 -12.45 -8.28 -15.96
N GLU A 13 -13.39 -8.93 -16.66
CA GLU A 13 -14.71 -8.38 -16.99
C GLU A 13 -15.83 -8.88 -16.07
N ILE A 14 -15.48 -9.59 -14.99
CA ILE A 14 -16.45 -10.16 -14.06
C ILE A 14 -16.47 -9.31 -12.78
N PRO A 15 -17.65 -8.92 -12.25
CA PRO A 15 -17.73 -8.28 -10.95
C PRO A 15 -17.02 -9.13 -9.88
N CYS A 16 -15.97 -8.57 -9.29
CA CYS A 16 -15.16 -9.24 -8.28
C CYS A 16 -14.76 -8.27 -7.16
N VAL A 17 -14.38 -8.83 -6.02
CA VAL A 17 -13.81 -8.07 -4.90
C VAL A 17 -12.31 -8.27 -4.91
N GLU A 18 -11.57 -7.18 -5.04
CA GLU A 18 -10.11 -7.19 -5.04
C GLU A 18 -9.58 -6.58 -3.75
N ARG A 19 -8.60 -7.23 -3.16
CA ARG A 19 -7.91 -6.81 -1.95
C ARG A 19 -6.44 -7.09 -2.12
N GLU A 20 -5.63 -6.07 -1.91
CA GLU A 20 -4.19 -6.14 -1.89
C GLU A 20 -3.69 -5.62 -0.53
N LEU A 21 -2.57 -6.16 -0.08
CA LEU A 21 -1.80 -5.62 1.04
C LEU A 21 -0.54 -4.94 0.50
N MET A 22 -0.23 -3.78 1.06
CA MET A 22 0.97 -3.03 0.73
C MET A 22 1.66 -2.50 1.98
N LEU A 23 2.99 -2.61 2.00
CA LEU A 23 3.88 -1.98 2.97
C LEU A 23 4.58 -0.80 2.29
N LEU A 24 4.59 0.34 2.99
CA LEU A 24 5.16 1.61 2.51
C LEU A 24 6.11 2.15 3.55
N LYS A 25 7.40 2.25 3.22
CA LYS A 25 8.36 2.99 4.04
C LYS A 25 8.52 4.39 3.48
N VAL A 26 8.30 5.40 4.32
CA VAL A 26 8.37 6.83 3.95
C VAL A 26 9.35 7.55 4.86
N ASN A 27 10.04 8.58 4.35
CA ASN A 27 10.80 9.45 5.24
C ASN A 27 9.84 10.20 6.17
N ALA A 28 10.25 10.38 7.41
CA ALA A 28 9.49 11.09 8.41
C ALA A 28 10.43 11.87 9.33
N THR A 29 10.39 13.19 9.24
CA THR A 29 11.07 14.08 10.18
C THR A 29 10.16 14.38 11.36
N SER A 30 10.68 14.99 12.43
CA SER A 30 9.86 15.40 13.59
C SER A 30 8.69 16.33 13.20
N SER A 31 8.83 17.13 12.14
CA SER A 31 7.78 18.03 11.67
C SER A 31 6.74 17.35 10.77
N THR A 32 7.13 16.38 9.95
CA THR A 32 6.20 15.70 9.01
C THR A 32 5.53 14.46 9.60
N ARG A 33 6.08 13.91 10.69
CA ARG A 33 5.62 12.66 11.30
C ARG A 33 4.13 12.68 11.65
N SER A 34 3.65 13.73 12.30
CA SER A 34 2.24 13.85 12.68
C SER A 34 1.31 13.86 11.46
N GLU A 35 1.69 14.58 10.39
CA GLU A 35 0.94 14.64 9.14
C GLU A 35 0.87 13.27 8.45
N ILE A 36 1.98 12.53 8.43
CA ILE A 36 2.02 11.17 7.86
C ILE A 36 1.09 10.23 8.63
N VAL A 37 1.07 10.30 9.96
CA VAL A 37 0.18 9.48 10.81
C VAL A 37 -1.29 9.84 10.59
N GLU A 38 -1.60 11.12 10.44
CA GLU A 38 -2.97 11.58 10.14
C GLU A 38 -3.44 11.07 8.77
N LEU A 39 -2.60 11.20 7.74
CA LEU A 39 -2.87 10.66 6.41
C LEU A 39 -3.03 9.14 6.44
N ALA A 40 -2.17 8.43 7.18
CA ALA A 40 -2.34 6.99 7.39
C ALA A 40 -3.71 6.67 7.99
N GLY A 41 -4.18 7.45 8.98
CA GLY A 41 -5.52 7.33 9.56
C GLY A 41 -6.64 7.51 8.52
N ILE A 42 -6.55 8.52 7.65
CA ILE A 42 -7.52 8.76 6.56
C ILE A 42 -7.61 7.55 5.63
N PHE A 43 -6.48 6.96 5.26
CA PHE A 43 -6.43 5.76 4.44
C PHE A 43 -6.71 4.47 5.22
N ARG A 44 -7.04 4.53 6.51
CA ARG A 44 -7.17 3.36 7.40
C ARG A 44 -5.94 2.43 7.32
N ALA A 45 -4.77 3.03 7.13
CA ALA A 45 -3.48 2.37 7.18
C ALA A 45 -3.02 2.29 8.64
N ARG A 46 -2.16 1.33 8.94
CA ARG A 46 -1.58 1.09 10.26
C ARG A 46 -0.10 1.41 10.22
N VAL A 47 0.40 2.13 11.21
CA VAL A 47 1.85 2.26 11.41
C VAL A 47 2.34 0.94 12.01
N VAL A 48 3.23 0.25 11.31
CA VAL A 48 3.76 -1.06 11.74
C VAL A 48 5.20 -0.99 12.23
N ASP A 49 5.93 0.07 11.86
CA ASP A 49 7.29 0.31 12.32
C ASP A 49 7.61 1.82 12.31
N VAL A 50 8.48 2.23 13.24
CA VAL A 50 8.83 3.63 13.52
C VAL A 50 10.34 3.72 13.74
N ALA A 51 11.02 4.46 12.87
CA ALA A 51 12.44 4.79 13.02
C ALA A 51 12.63 6.29 13.32
N GLU A 52 13.87 6.74 13.49
CA GLU A 52 14.20 8.15 13.71
C GLU A 52 13.83 9.03 12.50
N ASP A 53 14.08 8.53 11.29
CA ASP A 53 13.94 9.29 10.04
C ASP A 53 12.92 8.68 9.06
N SER A 54 12.18 7.64 9.49
CA SER A 54 11.17 6.99 8.66
C SER A 54 10.00 6.40 9.45
N LEU A 55 8.88 6.19 8.74
CA LEU A 55 7.74 5.40 9.18
C LEU A 55 7.48 4.28 8.18
N THR A 56 7.07 3.13 8.67
CA THR A 56 6.55 2.05 7.83
C THR A 56 5.05 1.90 8.07
N LEU A 57 4.28 1.98 7.00
CA LEU A 57 2.83 1.91 6.98
C LEU A 57 2.38 0.62 6.29
N GLU A 58 1.36 -0.02 6.84
CA GLU A 58 0.63 -1.12 6.23
C GLU A 58 -0.75 -0.63 5.80
N VAL A 59 -1.13 -0.93 4.57
CA VAL A 59 -2.44 -0.59 4.03
C VAL A 59 -3.03 -1.78 3.29
N VAL A 60 -4.33 -2.00 3.51
CA VAL A 60 -5.12 -3.02 2.82
C VAL A 60 -6.30 -2.35 2.11
N GLY A 61 -6.55 -2.75 0.87
CA GLY A 61 -7.61 -2.16 0.06
C GLY A 61 -7.65 -2.65 -1.37
N ASP A 62 -8.55 -2.07 -2.15
CA ASP A 62 -8.57 -2.24 -3.60
C ASP A 62 -7.35 -1.54 -4.26
N PRO A 63 -7.00 -1.90 -5.51
CA PRO A 63 -5.87 -1.29 -6.22
C PRO A 63 -5.96 0.24 -6.33
N GLY A 64 -7.17 0.81 -6.43
CA GLY A 64 -7.36 2.26 -6.49
C GLY A 64 -6.92 2.95 -5.20
N LYS A 65 -7.29 2.39 -4.04
CA LYS A 65 -6.82 2.85 -2.74
C LYS A 65 -5.30 2.74 -2.61
N MET A 66 -4.68 1.66 -3.13
CA MET A 66 -3.22 1.50 -3.12
C MET A 66 -2.53 2.61 -3.91
N VAL A 67 -3.04 2.96 -5.09
CA VAL A 67 -2.48 4.05 -5.90
C VAL A 67 -2.63 5.40 -5.20
N ALA A 68 -3.80 5.67 -4.63
CA ALA A 68 -4.10 6.96 -3.99
C ALA A 68 -3.19 7.24 -2.78
N ILE A 69 -2.95 6.27 -1.90
CA ILE A 69 -2.09 6.48 -0.74
C ILE A 69 -0.63 6.71 -1.15
N VAL A 70 -0.14 6.00 -2.17
CA VAL A 70 1.21 6.19 -2.72
C VAL A 70 1.38 7.61 -3.24
N GLN A 71 0.42 8.11 -4.02
CA GLN A 71 0.46 9.48 -4.58
C GLN A 71 0.50 10.54 -3.47
N VAL A 72 -0.33 10.39 -2.44
CA VAL A 72 -0.39 11.34 -1.33
C VAL A 72 0.88 11.32 -0.50
N LEU A 73 1.47 10.14 -0.27
CA LEU A 73 2.69 10.00 0.53
C LEU A 73 3.98 10.31 -0.25
N GLN A 74 3.92 10.39 -1.58
CA GLN A 74 5.08 10.66 -2.44
C GLN A 74 5.78 11.96 -2.06
N LYS A 75 5.05 12.98 -1.58
CA LYS A 75 5.60 14.27 -1.14
C LYS A 75 6.55 14.18 0.06
N PHE A 76 6.46 13.13 0.87
CA PHE A 76 7.38 12.91 2.00
C PHE A 76 8.64 12.14 1.59
N GLY A 77 8.69 11.60 0.37
CA GLY A 77 9.75 10.72 -0.10
C GLY A 77 9.51 9.28 0.34
N LEU A 78 9.08 8.46 -0.61
CA LEU A 78 8.95 7.01 -0.44
C LEU A 78 10.34 6.35 -0.54
N ARG A 79 10.69 5.55 0.47
CA ARG A 79 11.92 4.73 0.48
C ARG A 79 11.71 3.39 -0.17
N GLU A 80 10.66 2.69 0.25
CA GLU A 80 10.39 1.31 -0.14
C GLU A 80 8.89 1.08 -0.28
N VAL A 81 8.52 0.25 -1.25
CA VAL A 81 7.16 -0.19 -1.50
C VAL A 81 7.18 -1.69 -1.72
N ALA A 82 6.44 -2.44 -0.92
CA ALA A 82 6.25 -3.89 -1.09
C ALA A 82 4.76 -4.19 -1.23
N ARG A 83 4.41 -4.96 -2.25
CA ARG A 83 3.03 -5.19 -2.71
C ARG A 83 2.78 -6.67 -2.91
N THR A 84 1.63 -7.17 -2.49
CA THR A 84 1.25 -8.57 -2.74
C THR A 84 0.79 -8.81 -4.18
N GLY A 85 0.40 -7.75 -4.91
CA GLY A 85 -0.23 -7.88 -6.21
C GLY A 85 -1.67 -8.41 -6.13
N LYS A 86 -2.31 -8.47 -7.29
CA LYS A 86 -3.58 -9.18 -7.51
C LYS A 86 -3.32 -10.67 -7.71
#